data_AF-A0A3B0Z2U3-F1
#
_entry.id   AF-A0A3B0Z2U3-F1
#
_cell.length_a   1.000
_cell.length_b   1.000
_cell.length_c   1.000
_cell.angle_alpha   90.00
_cell.angle_beta   90.00
_cell.angle_gamma   90.00
#
_symmetry.space_group_name_H-M   'P 1'
#
loop_
_entity.id
_entity.type
_entity.pdbx_description
1 polymer ?
#
loop_
_entity_poly.entity_id
_entity_poly.type
_entity_poly.pdbx_seq_one_letter_code
_entity_poly.pdbx_strand_id
1 'polypeptide(L)'
;MKNIRQTVFPILAMLASVVLVAGCSISTPATIVIPDEGSVGADIYRARCGSCHALPHPRRLSYAGWQVLLPVMEQRMQERGIGKFSDEERRILLTYLKEHSR
;
A
#
# COMPACT_ATOMS: atom_id res chain seq x y z
N MET A 1 -2.10 33.34 49.12
CA MET A 1 -1.69 31.93 48.92
C MET A 1 -2.70 31.28 47.98
N LYS A 2 -2.38 31.14 46.69
CA LYS A 2 -3.31 30.59 45.69
C LYS A 2 -3.43 29.07 45.89
N ASN A 3 -4.65 28.55 46.02
CA ASN A 3 -4.93 27.16 46.36
C ASN A 3 -4.40 26.22 45.27
N ILE A 4 -3.46 25.35 45.62
CA ILE A 4 -2.86 24.29 44.77
C ILE A 4 -3.93 23.49 44.02
N ARG A 5 -5.11 23.31 44.63
CA ARG A 5 -6.25 22.60 44.02
C ARG A 5 -6.83 23.29 42.78
N GLN A 6 -6.72 24.63 42.68
CA GLN A 6 -7.24 25.43 41.56
C GLN A 6 -6.30 25.42 40.34
N THR A 7 -5.00 25.14 40.53
CA THR A 7 -4.03 25.06 39.43
C THR A 7 -3.88 23.64 38.88
N VAL A 8 -4.08 22.61 39.72
CA VAL A 8 -3.91 21.19 39.31
C VAL A 8 -5.08 20.71 38.44
N PHE A 9 -6.31 21.18 38.69
CA PHE A 9 -7.51 20.78 37.95
C PHE A 9 -7.49 21.16 36.44
N PRO A 10 -7.14 22.40 36.04
CA PRO A 10 -7.06 22.75 34.62
C PRO A 10 -5.86 22.11 33.91
N ILE A 11 -4.75 21.86 34.61
CA ILE A 11 -3.57 21.19 34.04
C ILE A 11 -3.86 19.72 33.74
N LEU A 12 -4.55 19.02 34.66
CA LEU A 12 -4.94 17.62 34.46
C LEU A 12 -6.00 17.47 33.36
N ALA A 13 -6.95 18.39 33.28
CA ALA A 13 -7.97 18.42 32.21
C ALA A 13 -7.35 18.73 30.83
N MET A 14 -6.37 19.64 30.75
CA MET A 14 -5.64 19.93 29.51
C MET A 14 -4.80 18.74 29.03
N LEU A 15 -4.15 18.00 29.94
CA LEU A 15 -3.36 16.80 29.60
C LEU A 15 -4.25 15.68 29.04
N ALA A 16 -5.46 15.49 29.59
CA ALA A 16 -6.40 14.49 29.09
C ALA A 16 -6.91 14.79 27.67
N SER A 17 -7.08 16.07 27.31
CA SER A 17 -7.51 16.47 25.96
C SER A 17 -6.43 16.29 24.88
N VAL A 18 -5.14 16.42 25.23
CA VAL A 18 -4.04 16.22 24.26
C VAL A 18 -3.90 14.76 23.85
N VAL A 19 -4.17 13.81 24.75
CA VAL A 19 -4.08 12.38 24.47
C VAL A 19 -5.14 11.89 23.47
N LEU A 20 -6.35 12.47 23.48
CA LEU A 20 -7.43 12.06 22.56
C LEU A 20 -7.18 12.45 21.09
N VAL A 21 -6.43 13.52 20.82
CA VAL A 21 -6.21 14.00 19.44
C VAL A 21 -5.05 13.26 18.74
N ALA A 22 -4.13 12.66 19.49
CA ALA A 22 -2.94 12.00 18.94
C ALA A 22 -3.20 10.57 18.38
N GLY A 23 -4.42 10.04 18.52
CA GLY A 23 -4.74 8.63 18.19
C GLY A 23 -4.96 8.31 16.70
N CYS A 24 -5.10 9.29 15.81
CA CYS A 24 -5.58 9.05 14.43
C CYS A 24 -4.53 9.10 13.32
N SER A 25 -3.22 9.19 13.61
CA SER A 25 -2.23 9.43 12.53
C SER A 25 -1.02 8.51 12.49
N ILE A 26 -0.91 7.52 13.37
CA ILE A 26 0.17 6.52 13.28
C ILE A 26 -0.30 5.32 12.45
N SER A 27 -0.66 5.58 11.19
CA SER A 27 -0.73 4.53 10.18
C SER A 27 0.63 4.48 9.49
N THR A 28 1.58 3.73 10.05
CA THR A 28 2.80 3.39 9.31
C THR A 28 2.36 2.73 8.01
N PRO A 29 2.62 3.31 6.82
CA PRO A 29 2.28 2.65 5.58
C PRO A 29 3.00 1.30 5.56
N ALA A 30 2.24 0.22 5.35
CA ALA A 30 2.81 -1.11 5.21
C ALA A 30 3.71 -1.10 3.95
N THR A 31 5.01 -0.92 4.15
CA THR A 31 6.00 -1.02 3.08
C THR A 31 6.12 -2.49 2.71
N ILE A 32 5.41 -2.90 1.65
CA ILE A 32 5.61 -4.21 1.04
C ILE A 32 6.95 -4.15 0.30
N VAL A 33 7.97 -4.80 0.86
CA VAL A 33 9.25 -5.02 0.19
C VAL A 33 9.02 -6.02 -0.94
N ILE A 34 9.43 -5.66 -2.16
CA ILE A 34 9.36 -6.53 -3.34
C ILE A 34 10.76 -6.82 -3.87
N PRO A 35 11.00 -7.95 -4.56
CA PRO A 35 12.29 -8.22 -5.19
C PRO A 35 12.67 -7.18 -6.25
N ASP A 36 13.97 -7.01 -6.46
CA ASP A 36 14.58 -6.17 -7.51
C ASP A 36 14.04 -4.73 -7.53
N GLU A 37 13.96 -4.10 -6.35
CA GLU A 37 13.55 -2.70 -6.22
C GLU A 37 14.44 -1.78 -7.07
N GLY A 38 13.81 -0.83 -7.78
CA GLY A 38 14.49 0.06 -8.72
C GLY A 38 14.68 -0.51 -10.13
N SER A 39 14.30 -1.77 -10.37
CA SER A 39 14.16 -2.30 -11.72
C SER A 39 12.89 -1.77 -12.40
N VAL A 40 12.91 -1.67 -13.73
CA VAL A 40 11.73 -1.28 -14.52
C VAL A 40 10.54 -2.22 -14.25
N GLY A 41 10.80 -3.51 -14.05
CA GLY A 41 9.76 -4.50 -13.73
C GLY A 41 9.11 -4.26 -12.37
N ALA A 42 9.92 -4.02 -11.33
CA ALA A 42 9.43 -3.72 -9.99
C ALA A 42 8.62 -2.41 -9.95
N ASP A 43 9.05 -1.40 -10.73
CA ASP A 43 8.36 -0.11 -10.78
C ASP A 43 7.00 -0.20 -11.49
N ILE A 44 6.95 -0.91 -12.63
CA ILE A 44 5.68 -1.22 -13.31
C ILE A 44 4.78 -2.04 -12.39
N TYR A 45 5.31 -3.06 -11.71
CA TYR A 45 4.54 -3.88 -10.77
C TYR A 45 3.93 -3.03 -9.66
N ARG A 46 4.73 -2.19 -9.01
CA ARG A 46 4.28 -1.31 -7.92
C ARG A 46 3.23 -0.32 -8.41
N ALA A 47 3.49 0.36 -9.52
CA ALA A 47 2.60 1.39 -10.05
C ALA A 47 1.26 0.80 -10.50
N ARG A 48 1.26 -0.36 -11.15
CA ARG A 48 0.06 -0.94 -11.75
C ARG A 48 -0.71 -1.84 -10.79
N CYS A 49 -0.03 -2.70 -10.02
CA CYS A 49 -0.70 -3.63 -9.11
C CYS A 49 -1.04 -3.01 -7.74
N GLY A 50 -0.46 -1.84 -7.41
CA GLY A 50 -0.77 -1.07 -6.22
C GLY A 50 -1.81 0.05 -6.43
N SER A 51 -2.31 0.26 -7.66
CA SER A 51 -3.16 1.41 -8.00
C SER A 51 -4.58 1.34 -7.43
N CYS A 52 -5.09 0.13 -7.11
CA CYS A 52 -6.49 -0.08 -6.71
C CYS A 52 -6.65 -0.48 -5.24
N HIS A 53 -5.66 -1.18 -4.69
CA HIS A 53 -5.66 -1.73 -3.33
C HIS A 53 -4.21 -2.02 -2.92
N ALA A 54 -4.01 -2.55 -1.71
CA ALA A 54 -2.70 -2.94 -1.22
C ALA A 54 -1.94 -3.81 -2.24
N LEU A 55 -0.68 -3.47 -2.48
CA LEU A 55 0.20 -4.17 -3.43
C LEU A 55 0.38 -5.64 -2.98
N PRO A 56 -0.03 -6.62 -3.79
CA PRO A 56 0.30 -8.01 -3.50
C PRO A 56 1.81 -8.23 -3.56
N HIS A 57 2.34 -9.19 -2.80
CA HIS A 57 3.72 -9.63 -2.96
C HIS A 57 3.83 -10.56 -4.20
N PRO A 58 4.88 -10.48 -5.04
CA PRO A 58 5.00 -11.31 -6.26
C PRO A 58 4.91 -12.82 -5.99
N ARG A 59 5.50 -13.28 -4.89
CA ARG A 59 5.42 -14.69 -4.40
C ARG A 59 4.04 -15.13 -3.87
N ARG A 60 2.99 -14.29 -3.93
CA ARG A 60 1.63 -14.66 -3.51
C ARG A 60 1.02 -15.75 -4.40
N LEU A 61 1.37 -15.77 -5.68
CA LEU A 61 0.94 -16.78 -6.65
C LEU A 61 2.17 -17.36 -7.37
N SER A 62 2.02 -18.52 -7.99
CA SER A 62 2.96 -19.02 -9.00
C SER A 62 2.83 -18.20 -10.29
N TYR A 63 3.81 -18.31 -11.19
CA TYR A 63 3.74 -17.63 -12.50
C TYR A 63 2.46 -17.99 -13.27
N ALA A 64 2.09 -19.27 -13.32
CA ALA A 64 0.85 -19.72 -13.95
C ALA A 64 -0.40 -19.09 -13.29
N GLY A 65 -0.41 -18.97 -11.96
CA GLY A 65 -1.49 -18.29 -11.24
C GLY A 65 -1.60 -16.82 -11.61
N TRP A 66 -0.47 -16.13 -11.77
CA TRP A 66 -0.44 -14.75 -12.24
C TRP A 66 -0.94 -14.60 -13.68
N GLN A 67 -0.59 -15.52 -14.58
CA GLN A 67 -1.08 -15.50 -15.97
C GLN A 67 -2.61 -15.61 -16.04
N VAL A 68 -3.23 -16.33 -15.11
CA VAL A 68 -4.70 -16.44 -15.00
C VAL A 68 -5.33 -15.20 -14.37
N LEU A 69 -4.70 -14.63 -13.33
CA LEU A 69 -5.32 -13.53 -12.56
C LEU A 69 -5.11 -12.15 -13.20
N LEU A 70 -4.00 -11.94 -13.92
CA LEU A 70 -3.66 -10.63 -14.49
C LEU A 70 -4.74 -10.10 -15.47
N PRO A 71 -5.34 -10.91 -16.37
CA PRO A 71 -6.48 -10.45 -17.19
C PRO A 71 -7.70 -10.01 -16.37
N VAL A 72 -7.99 -10.70 -15.26
CA VAL A 72 -9.10 -10.34 -14.37
C VAL A 72 -8.83 -9.00 -13.68
N MET A 73 -7.59 -8.77 -13.24
CA MET A 73 -7.17 -7.48 -12.67
C MET A 73 -7.28 -6.36 -13.69
N GLU A 74 -6.80 -6.58 -14.91
CA GLU A 74 -6.88 -5.59 -16.00
C GLU A 74 -8.32 -5.24 -16.38
N GLN A 75 -9.23 -6.22 -16.39
CA GLN A 75 -10.65 -5.96 -16.59
C GLN A 75 -11.20 -5.05 -15.48
N ARG A 76 -10.91 -5.36 -14.22
CA ARG A 76 -11.35 -4.56 -13.07
C ARG A 76 -10.73 -3.15 -13.04
N MET A 77 -9.51 -3.00 -13.53
CA MET A 77 -8.87 -1.70 -13.73
C MET A 77 -9.69 -0.86 -14.71
N GLN A 78 -10.05 -1.44 -15.85
CA GLN A 78 -10.87 -0.77 -16.87
C GLN A 78 -12.25 -0.38 -16.34
N GLU A 79 -12.91 -1.25 -15.60
CA GLU A 79 -14.21 -0.96 -14.94
C GLU A 79 -14.14 0.23 -13.97
N ARG A 80 -12.94 0.55 -13.45
CA ARG A 80 -12.67 1.70 -12.57
C ARG A 80 -12.08 2.89 -13.29
N GLY A 81 -12.04 2.87 -14.63
CA GLY A 81 -11.46 3.94 -15.44
C GLY A 81 -9.93 3.99 -15.42
N ILE A 82 -9.27 2.94 -14.92
CA ILE A 82 -7.81 2.81 -14.96
C ILE A 82 -7.44 2.15 -16.28
N GLY A 83 -6.62 2.83 -17.09
CA GLY A 83 -6.25 2.35 -18.41
C GLY A 83 -5.64 0.94 -18.37
N LYS A 84 -5.88 0.16 -19.43
CA LYS A 84 -5.28 -1.18 -19.63
C LYS A 84 -3.75 -1.12 -19.72
N PHE A 85 -3.07 -2.26 -19.62
CA PHE A 85 -1.63 -2.30 -19.86
C PHE A 85 -1.34 -2.05 -21.34
N SER A 86 -0.28 -1.31 -21.65
CA SER A 86 0.34 -1.41 -22.98
C SER A 86 0.97 -2.81 -23.17
N ASP A 87 1.17 -3.21 -24.42
CA ASP A 87 1.77 -4.51 -24.73
C ASP A 87 3.19 -4.63 -24.14
N GLU A 88 3.93 -3.52 -24.13
CA GLU A 88 5.26 -3.43 -23.52
C GLU A 88 5.20 -3.59 -22.00
N GLU A 89 4.35 -2.82 -21.31
CA GLU A 89 4.18 -2.94 -19.86
C GLU A 89 3.76 -4.36 -19.48
N ARG A 90 2.84 -4.97 -20.25
CA ARG A 90 2.38 -6.33 -20.00
C ARG A 90 3.53 -7.33 -20.11
N ARG A 91 4.38 -7.20 -21.14
CA ARG A 91 5.54 -8.07 -21.34
C ARG A 91 6.55 -7.94 -20.20
N ILE A 92 6.89 -6.72 -19.82
CA ILE A 92 7.83 -6.46 -18.72
C ILE A 92 7.27 -7.00 -17.39
N LEU A 93 6.00 -6.72 -17.12
CA LEU A 93 5.30 -7.19 -15.91
C LEU A 93 5.28 -8.73 -15.83
N LEU A 94 4.96 -9.41 -16.93
CA LEU A 94 4.97 -10.88 -16.96
C LEU A 94 6.39 -11.44 -16.78
N THR A 95 7.42 -10.76 -17.30
CA THR A 95 8.81 -11.17 -17.09
C THR A 95 9.20 -11.07 -15.62
N TYR A 96 8.92 -9.93 -14.99
CA TYR A 96 9.13 -9.72 -13.56
C TYR A 96 8.39 -10.76 -12.70
N LEU A 97 7.12 -11.04 -13.02
CA LEU A 97 6.34 -12.05 -12.30
C LEU A 97 6.86 -13.47 -12.51
N LYS A 98 7.43 -13.78 -13.68
CA LYS A 98 8.06 -15.07 -13.94
C LYS A 98 9.29 -15.29 -13.07
N GLU A 99 10.09 -14.25 -12.88
CA GLU A 99 11.34 -14.29 -12.12
C GLU A 99 11.12 -14.30 -10.60
N HIS A 100 10.04 -13.67 -10.11
CA HIS A 100 9.84 -13.44 -8.68
C HIS A 100 8.56 -14.07 -8.07
N SER A 101 7.83 -14.88 -8.83
CA SER A 101 6.72 -15.68 -8.30
C SER A 101 7.22 -16.90 -7.52
N ARG A 102 6.28 -17.63 -6.89
CA ARG A 102 6.57 -18.82 -6.09
C ARG A 102 7.00 -20.03 -6.91
#